data_AF-A0A6M1NBD1-F1
#
_entry.id   AF-A0A6M1NBD1-F1
#
_cell.length_a   1.000
_cell.length_b   1.000
_cell.length_c   1.000
_cell.angle_alpha   90.00
_cell.angle_beta   90.00
_cell.angle_gamma   90.00
#
_symmetry.space_group_name_H-M   'P 1'
#
loop_
_entity.id
_entity.type
_entity.pdbx_description
1 polymer ?
#
loop_
_entity_poly.entity_id
_entity_poly.type
_entity_poly.pdbx_seq_one_letter_code
_entity_poly.pdbx_strand_id
1 'polypeptide(L)'
;MMYRFLTLVWIFQVFFFHTHAQTNELSAISFRDFEIPNSPIVDSTSHAVVILEKGRSDIQVDESERELRVIHRYGVRIKILDKEGFDQANYVIPLYKIGNKFETVSEVKGYIHYIDGKIHTVEMDKGAVFHEKVNEFVNLSKFTLPNIAENCIIDIVYEIM
;
A
#
# COMPACT_ATOMS: atom_id res chain seq x y z
N MET A 1 0.54 15.76 -54.98
CA MET A 1 1.48 16.08 -53.88
C MET A 1 0.76 16.31 -52.54
N MET A 2 -0.41 16.96 -52.54
CA MET A 2 -1.22 17.28 -51.34
C MET A 2 -1.67 16.06 -50.50
N TYR A 3 -2.10 14.96 -51.14
CA TYR A 3 -2.61 13.78 -50.43
C TYR A 3 -1.53 12.99 -49.66
N ARG A 4 -0.27 13.02 -50.12
CA ARG A 4 0.86 12.39 -49.41
C ARG A 4 1.25 13.14 -48.13
N PHE A 5 0.96 14.45 -48.08
CA PHE A 5 1.16 15.28 -46.90
C PHE A 5 0.03 15.06 -45.88
N LEU A 6 -1.22 14.93 -46.36
CA LEU A 6 -2.37 14.60 -45.50
C LEU A 6 -2.26 13.21 -44.85
N THR A 7 -1.77 12.20 -45.56
CA THR A 7 -1.56 10.86 -44.99
C THR A 7 -0.49 10.84 -43.90
N LEU A 8 0.52 11.70 -44.01
CA LEU A 8 1.58 11.84 -43.00
C LEU A 8 1.07 12.51 -41.72
N VAL A 9 0.15 13.47 -41.84
CA VAL A 9 -0.54 14.11 -40.70
C VAL A 9 -1.49 13.13 -40.00
N TRP A 10 -2.10 12.20 -40.72
CA TRP A 10 -2.98 11.17 -40.15
C TRP A 10 -2.21 10.08 -39.37
N ILE A 11 -1.01 9.70 -39.84
CA ILE A 11 -0.12 8.77 -39.11
C ILE A 11 0.44 9.42 -37.83
N PHE A 12 0.64 10.75 -37.82
CA PHE A 12 1.11 11.48 -36.64
C PHE A 12 0.06 11.55 -35.51
N GLN A 13 -1.24 11.43 -35.83
CA GLN A 13 -2.34 11.42 -34.84
C GLN A 13 -2.50 10.08 -34.13
N VAL A 14 -1.87 8.99 -34.59
CA VAL A 14 -2.03 7.65 -33.97
C VAL A 14 -1.08 7.45 -32.77
N PHE A 15 -0.14 8.37 -32.53
CA PHE A 15 0.63 8.43 -31.29
C PHE A 15 -0.12 9.20 -30.19
N PHE A 16 -1.40 8.89 -29.97
CA PHE A 16 -2.06 9.27 -28.72
C PHE A 16 -1.39 8.50 -27.57
N PHE A 17 -0.46 9.21 -26.95
CA PHE A 17 0.20 8.89 -25.70
C PHE A 17 -0.82 8.31 -24.70
N HIS A 18 -0.66 7.04 -24.38
CA HIS A 18 -1.29 6.46 -23.21
C HIS A 18 -0.54 7.01 -21.99
N THR A 19 -1.00 8.14 -21.46
CA THR A 19 -0.50 8.66 -20.20
C THR A 19 -1.17 7.86 -19.07
N HIS A 20 -0.44 6.90 -18.52
CA HIS A 20 -0.84 6.29 -17.26
C HIS A 20 -0.50 7.25 -16.13
N ALA A 21 -1.52 7.85 -15.51
CA ALA A 21 -1.34 8.51 -14.23
C ALA A 21 -0.95 7.46 -13.19
N GLN A 22 0.14 7.70 -12.44
CA GLN A 22 0.52 6.82 -11.34
C GLN A 22 -0.49 6.98 -10.20
N THR A 23 -1.25 5.93 -9.92
CA THR A 23 -2.18 5.91 -8.77
C THR A 23 -1.45 5.42 -7.52
N ASN A 24 -1.83 5.98 -6.37
CA ASN A 24 -1.28 5.54 -5.08
C ASN A 24 -1.97 4.28 -4.54
N GLU A 25 -2.94 3.70 -5.26
CA GLU A 25 -3.73 2.52 -4.84
C GLU A 25 -3.11 1.21 -5.28
N LEU A 26 -3.05 0.20 -4.38
CA LEU A 26 -2.55 -1.12 -4.74
C LEU A 26 -3.35 -1.66 -5.94
N SER A 27 -2.67 -2.33 -6.87
CA SER A 27 -3.34 -2.92 -8.03
C SER A 27 -4.37 -3.96 -7.56
N ALA A 28 -5.48 -4.07 -8.28
CA ALA A 28 -6.49 -5.08 -7.97
C ALA A 28 -5.88 -6.48 -7.84
N ILE A 29 -6.34 -7.25 -6.85
CA ILE A 29 -5.84 -8.61 -6.65
C ILE A 29 -6.33 -9.56 -7.74
N SER A 30 -5.46 -10.47 -8.13
CA SER A 30 -5.68 -11.48 -9.15
C SER A 30 -5.31 -12.87 -8.65
N PHE A 31 -5.78 -13.92 -9.32
CA PHE A 31 -5.43 -15.30 -8.98
C PHE A 31 -3.92 -15.56 -9.04
N ARG A 32 -3.21 -14.86 -9.93
CA ARG A 32 -1.76 -14.96 -10.08
C ARG A 32 -1.00 -14.48 -8.85
N ASP A 33 -1.55 -13.53 -8.08
CA ASP A 33 -0.90 -13.03 -6.87
C ASP A 33 -0.83 -14.12 -5.78
N PHE A 34 -1.72 -15.13 -5.83
CA PHE A 34 -1.69 -16.29 -4.95
C PHE A 34 -0.66 -17.34 -5.38
N GLU A 35 0.03 -17.18 -6.50
CA GLU A 35 1.17 -18.01 -6.86
C GLU A 35 2.43 -17.41 -6.25
N ILE A 36 3.30 -18.25 -5.65
CA ILE A 36 4.57 -17.74 -5.12
C ILE A 36 5.42 -17.31 -6.33
N PRO A 37 5.90 -16.06 -6.40
CA PRO A 37 6.76 -15.67 -7.49
C PRO A 37 8.04 -16.51 -7.45
N ASN A 38 8.31 -17.24 -8.53
CA ASN A 38 9.59 -17.94 -8.73
C ASN A 38 10.71 -16.89 -8.80
N SER A 39 11.30 -16.57 -7.66
CA SER A 39 12.34 -15.56 -7.52
C SER A 39 13.49 -16.15 -6.69
N PRO A 40 14.75 -15.94 -7.08
CA PRO A 40 15.91 -16.39 -6.30
C PRO A 40 16.01 -15.73 -4.92
N ILE A 41 15.16 -14.73 -4.64
CA ILE A 41 15.09 -14.00 -3.36
C ILE A 41 14.14 -14.70 -2.38
N VAL A 42 13.17 -15.50 -2.87
CA VAL A 42 12.25 -16.25 -2.01
C VAL A 42 12.88 -17.60 -1.71
N ASP A 43 13.52 -17.70 -0.55
CA ASP A 43 14.08 -18.97 -0.06
C ASP A 43 12.97 -19.86 0.53
N SER A 44 13.23 -21.16 0.52
CA SER A 44 12.43 -22.24 1.13
C SER A 44 12.15 -22.06 2.63
N THR A 45 12.87 -21.17 3.30
CA THR A 45 12.71 -20.83 4.73
C THR A 45 11.78 -19.63 4.97
N SER A 46 11.28 -18.99 3.92
CA SER A 46 10.42 -17.81 4.04
C SER A 46 9.01 -18.22 4.47
N HIS A 47 8.46 -17.51 5.46
CA HIS A 47 7.11 -17.74 6.00
C HIS A 47 6.07 -16.73 5.46
N ALA A 48 6.54 -15.65 4.84
CA ALA A 48 5.74 -14.65 4.14
C ALA A 48 6.57 -13.99 3.03
N VAL A 49 5.91 -13.44 2.01
CA VAL A 49 6.56 -12.83 0.84
C VAL A 49 5.88 -11.50 0.51
N VAL A 50 6.67 -10.43 0.46
CA VAL A 50 6.21 -9.13 -0.06
C VAL A 50 6.08 -9.23 -1.59
N ILE A 51 4.86 -9.10 -2.11
CA ILE A 51 4.57 -9.17 -3.55
C ILE A 51 4.74 -7.80 -4.20
N LEU A 52 4.24 -6.77 -3.52
CA LEU A 52 4.25 -5.39 -4.00
C LEU A 52 4.37 -4.48 -2.80
N GLU A 53 5.30 -3.54 -2.86
CA GLU A 53 5.45 -2.49 -1.87
C GLU A 53 5.63 -1.16 -2.60
N LYS A 54 4.98 -0.12 -2.09
CA LYS A 54 5.08 1.22 -2.62
C LYS A 54 4.94 2.26 -1.53
N GLY A 55 5.75 3.30 -1.67
CA GLY A 55 5.71 4.48 -0.81
C GLY A 55 5.82 5.74 -1.66
N ARG A 56 5.10 6.79 -1.26
CA ARG A 56 5.21 8.12 -1.87
C ARG A 56 5.14 9.18 -0.80
N SER A 57 6.12 10.08 -0.81
CA SER A 57 6.09 11.28 0.01
C SER A 57 5.89 12.52 -0.86
N ASP A 58 5.03 13.42 -0.42
CA ASP A 58 4.91 14.77 -0.98
C ASP A 58 4.86 15.80 0.13
N ILE A 59 5.27 17.02 -0.22
CA ILE A 59 5.20 18.18 0.66
C ILE A 59 3.98 18.97 0.23
N GLN A 60 3.06 19.20 1.16
CA GLN A 60 1.88 20.01 0.94
C GLN A 60 1.92 21.24 1.85
N VAL A 61 1.41 22.35 1.34
CA VAL A 61 1.20 23.55 2.15
C VAL A 61 -0.15 23.38 2.84
N ASP A 62 -0.12 23.33 4.16
CA ASP A 62 -1.34 23.51 4.94
C ASP A 62 -1.66 25.00 4.96
N GLU A 63 -2.63 25.42 4.13
CA GLU A 63 -3.04 26.82 4.04
C GLU A 63 -3.61 27.37 5.35
N SER A 64 -4.20 26.51 6.19
CA SER A 64 -4.81 26.92 7.46
C SER A 64 -3.76 27.27 8.52
N GLU A 65 -2.71 26.44 8.61
CA GLU A 65 -1.63 26.61 9.57
C GLU A 65 -0.44 27.40 8.99
N ARG A 66 -0.42 27.63 7.67
CA ARG A 66 0.72 28.19 6.92
C ARG A 66 2.02 27.42 7.12
N GLU A 67 1.91 26.10 7.29
CA GLU A 67 3.02 25.18 7.54
C GLU A 67 3.21 24.24 6.34
N LEU A 68 4.45 23.77 6.15
CA LEU A 68 4.73 22.66 5.24
C LEU A 68 4.47 21.35 6.00
N ARG A 69 3.63 20.49 5.43
CA ARG A 69 3.43 19.12 5.91
C ARG A 69 4.04 18.13 4.95
N VAL A 70 4.67 17.10 5.50
CA VAL A 70 5.14 15.95 4.72
C VAL A 70 4.08 14.88 4.83
N ILE A 71 3.49 14.51 3.70
CA ILE A 71 2.52 13.43 3.64
C ILE A 71 3.20 12.22 3.04
N HIS A 72 3.27 11.14 3.80
CA HIS A 72 3.81 9.86 3.36
C HIS A 72 2.69 8.83 3.22
N ARG A 73 2.44 8.38 1.99
CA ARG A 73 1.49 7.30 1.68
C ARG A 73 2.24 6.01 1.48
N TYR A 74 1.82 4.98 2.21
CA TYR A 74 2.42 3.66 2.18
C TYR A 74 1.38 2.62 1.78
N GLY A 75 1.79 1.64 0.97
CA GLY A 75 0.98 0.52 0.56
C GLY A 75 1.82 -0.73 0.36
N VAL A 76 1.43 -1.85 0.96
CA VAL A 76 2.12 -3.13 0.84
C VAL A 76 1.13 -4.28 0.64
N ARG A 77 1.51 -5.24 -0.20
CA ARG A 77 0.84 -6.53 -0.40
C ARG A 77 1.79 -7.64 0.00
N ILE A 78 1.37 -8.47 0.96
CA ILE A 78 2.17 -9.56 1.51
C ILE A 78 1.38 -10.86 1.37
N LYS A 79 2.00 -11.89 0.82
CA LYS A 79 1.48 -13.26 0.88
C LYS A 79 1.97 -13.94 2.14
N ILE A 80 1.05 -14.44 2.95
CA ILE A 80 1.33 -15.27 4.11
C ILE A 80 1.39 -16.72 3.64
N LEU A 81 2.47 -17.44 3.96
CA LEU A 81 2.65 -18.82 3.50
C LEU A 81 2.15 -19.80 4.55
N ASP A 82 2.54 -19.61 5.80
CA ASP A 82 2.23 -20.46 6.94
C ASP A 82 1.99 -19.62 8.22
N LYS A 83 1.83 -20.30 9.36
CA LYS A 83 1.48 -19.67 10.65
C LYS A 83 2.61 -18.82 11.21
N GLU A 84 3.84 -19.20 10.93
CA GLU A 84 5.05 -18.48 11.32
C GLU A 84 5.12 -17.10 10.63
N GLY A 85 4.41 -16.94 9.51
CA GLY A 85 4.26 -15.66 8.81
C GLY A 85 3.23 -14.72 9.41
N PHE A 86 2.40 -15.15 10.36
CA PHE A 86 1.26 -14.37 10.85
C PHE A 86 1.66 -13.04 11.52
N ASP A 87 2.88 -12.95 12.03
CA ASP A 87 3.39 -11.71 12.63
C ASP A 87 3.49 -10.57 11.61
N GLN A 88 3.55 -10.86 10.30
CA GLN A 88 3.50 -9.84 9.25
C GLN A 88 2.15 -9.12 9.16
N ALA A 89 1.12 -9.58 9.87
CA ALA A 89 -0.17 -8.90 9.97
C ALA A 89 -0.26 -7.93 11.17
N ASN A 90 0.78 -7.85 12.00
CA ASN A 90 0.87 -6.95 13.15
C ASN A 90 1.67 -5.69 12.79
N TYR A 91 1.03 -4.53 12.83
CA TYR A 91 1.65 -3.26 12.46
C TYR A 91 1.81 -2.34 13.66
N VAL A 92 2.98 -1.73 13.75
CA VAL A 92 3.32 -0.70 14.73
C VAL A 92 3.96 0.47 13.99
N ILE A 93 3.24 1.57 13.92
CA ILE A 93 3.67 2.80 13.24
C ILE A 93 4.10 3.80 14.31
N PRO A 94 5.40 4.16 14.38
CA PRO A 94 5.84 5.25 15.24
C PRO A 94 5.43 6.60 14.66
N LEU A 95 4.90 7.46 15.51
CA LEU A 95 4.46 8.81 15.21
C LEU A 95 5.28 9.78 16.06
N TYR A 96 6.12 10.57 15.40
CA TYR A 96 7.08 11.43 16.06
C TYR A 96 6.53 12.83 16.34
N LYS A 97 7.00 13.45 17.42
CA LYS A 97 6.71 14.85 17.71
C LYS A 97 7.57 15.77 16.87
N ILE A 98 6.93 16.65 16.10
CA ILE A 98 7.54 17.71 15.30
C ILE A 98 7.07 19.06 15.87
N GLY A 99 7.99 19.77 16.53
CA GLY A 99 7.65 20.99 17.28
C GLY A 99 6.66 20.70 18.41
N ASN A 100 5.45 21.23 18.30
CA ASN A 100 4.38 21.03 19.29
C ASN A 100 3.31 20.02 18.87
N LYS A 101 3.39 19.45 17.66
CA LYS A 101 2.42 18.50 17.11
C LYS A 101 3.08 17.12 16.98
N PHE A 102 2.28 16.06 17.06
CA PHE A 102 2.73 14.73 16.67
C PHE A 102 2.32 14.47 15.23
N GLU A 103 3.10 13.67 14.52
CA GLU A 103 2.63 13.01 13.33
C GLU A 103 1.33 12.26 13.62
N THR A 104 0.48 12.20 12.62
CA THR A 104 -0.80 11.49 12.68
C THR A 104 -0.84 10.44 11.58
N VAL A 105 -1.47 9.31 11.87
CA VAL A 105 -1.78 8.31 10.85
C VAL A 105 -3.25 8.42 10.47
N SER A 106 -3.52 8.33 9.18
CA SER A 106 -4.87 8.32 8.61
C SER A 106 -4.97 7.29 7.49
N GLU A 107 -6.17 7.08 6.97
CA GLU A 107 -6.45 6.14 5.87
C GLU A 107 -5.92 4.71 6.11
N VAL A 108 -5.82 4.29 7.38
CA VAL A 108 -5.38 2.95 7.74
C VAL A 108 -6.42 1.94 7.27
N LYS A 109 -6.05 1.14 6.27
CA LYS A 109 -6.87 0.08 5.67
C LYS A 109 -6.05 -1.20 5.65
N GLY A 110 -6.69 -2.29 6.06
CA GLY A 110 -6.17 -3.63 5.94
C GLY A 110 -7.18 -4.49 5.21
N TYR A 111 -6.76 -5.22 4.19
CA TYR A 111 -7.57 -6.22 3.50
C TYR A 111 -6.91 -7.57 3.58
N ILE A 112 -7.73 -8.61 3.75
CA ILE A 112 -7.28 -10.00 3.76
C ILE A 112 -7.99 -10.72 2.64
N HIS A 113 -7.22 -11.34 1.76
CA HIS A 113 -7.69 -12.03 0.58
C HIS A 113 -7.44 -13.53 0.73
N TYR A 114 -8.50 -14.30 0.55
CA TYR A 114 -8.49 -15.76 0.55
C TYR A 114 -8.78 -16.29 -0.85
N ILE A 115 -8.33 -17.51 -1.12
CA ILE A 115 -8.58 -18.22 -2.37
C ILE A 115 -9.25 -19.57 -2.09
N ASP A 116 -10.49 -19.74 -2.55
CA ASP A 116 -11.22 -21.02 -2.53
C ASP A 116 -12.03 -21.19 -3.83
N GLY A 117 -11.31 -21.36 -4.94
CA GLY A 117 -11.88 -21.32 -6.30
C GLY A 117 -12.35 -19.93 -6.76
N LYS A 118 -12.54 -19.00 -5.82
CA LYS A 118 -12.78 -17.57 -6.02
C LYS A 118 -12.00 -16.77 -4.99
N ILE A 119 -11.77 -15.50 -5.28
CA ILE A 119 -11.12 -14.58 -4.34
C ILE A 119 -12.19 -13.99 -3.42
N HIS A 120 -11.96 -14.12 -2.12
CA HIS A 120 -12.80 -13.54 -1.08
C HIS A 120 -11.98 -12.52 -0.28
N THR A 121 -12.48 -11.29 -0.15
CA THR A 121 -11.77 -10.20 0.54
C THR A 121 -12.54 -9.79 1.80
N VAL A 122 -11.82 -9.66 2.91
CA VAL A 122 -12.34 -9.12 4.17
C VAL A 122 -11.55 -7.86 4.52
N GLU A 123 -12.25 -6.76 4.79
CA GLU A 123 -11.64 -5.51 5.26
C GLU A 123 -11.56 -5.52 6.79
N MET A 124 -10.43 -5.05 7.33
CA MET A 124 -10.23 -4.81 8.75
C MET A 124 -11.15 -3.68 9.22
N ASP A 125 -11.74 -3.84 10.41
CA ASP A 125 -12.53 -2.76 11.01
C ASP A 125 -11.66 -1.53 11.31
N LYS A 126 -12.16 -0.35 10.98
CA LYS A 126 -11.49 0.93 11.27
C LYS A 126 -11.30 1.15 12.77
N GLY A 127 -12.16 0.56 13.60
CA GLY A 127 -12.05 0.59 15.06
C GLY A 127 -10.89 -0.25 15.62
N ALA A 128 -10.23 -1.07 14.81
CA ALA A 128 -9.12 -1.93 15.25
C ALA A 128 -7.77 -1.19 15.40
N VAL A 129 -7.73 0.11 15.12
CA VAL A 129 -6.52 0.93 15.23
C VAL A 129 -6.44 1.56 16.62
N PHE A 130 -5.37 1.25 17.36
CA PHE A 130 -5.14 1.72 18.71
C PHE A 130 -3.93 2.65 18.77
N HIS A 131 -3.99 3.64 19.66
CA HIS A 131 -2.90 4.58 19.87
C HIS A 131 -2.33 4.45 21.28
N GLU A 132 -1.01 4.41 21.39
CA GLU A 132 -0.28 4.30 22.65
C GLU A 132 0.71 5.46 22.76
N LYS A 133 0.67 6.18 23.89
CA LYS A 133 1.69 7.19 24.21
C LYS A 133 2.88 6.51 24.88
N VAL A 134 4.02 6.50 24.20
CA VAL A 134 5.25 5.88 24.74
C VAL A 134 6.04 6.88 25.58
N ASN A 135 6.25 8.09 25.06
CA ASN A 135 6.95 9.16 25.78
C ASN A 135 6.54 10.54 25.27
N GLU A 136 7.31 11.58 25.61
CA GLU A 136 7.01 12.97 25.21
C GLU A 136 7.29 13.28 23.73
N PHE A 137 7.96 12.39 23.01
CA PHE A 137 8.41 12.56 21.63
C PHE A 137 7.89 11.49 20.66
N VAL A 138 7.33 10.38 21.16
CA VAL A 138 6.86 9.25 20.36
C VAL A 138 5.50 8.75 20.85
N ASN A 139 4.56 8.65 19.91
CA ASN A 139 3.35 7.84 20.02
C ASN A 139 3.46 6.65 19.08
N LEU A 140 2.72 5.58 19.35
CA LEU A 140 2.58 4.43 18.44
C LEU A 140 1.13 4.32 18.00
N SER A 141 0.91 4.10 16.71
CA SER A 141 -0.36 3.58 16.20
C SER A 141 -0.18 2.10 15.88
N LYS A 142 -1.08 1.26 16.39
CA LYS A 142 -0.99 -0.19 16.29
C LYS A 142 -2.28 -0.77 15.76
N PHE A 143 -2.16 -1.78 14.90
CA PHE A 143 -3.30 -2.55 14.44
C PHE A 143 -2.85 -3.94 14.02
N THR A 144 -3.79 -4.87 14.04
CA THR A 144 -3.58 -6.26 13.62
C THR A 144 -4.74 -6.66 12.74
N LEU A 145 -4.44 -7.25 11.58
CA LEU A 145 -5.49 -7.78 10.71
C LEU A 145 -6.07 -9.06 11.34
N PRO A 146 -7.38 -9.14 11.61
CA PRO A 146 -7.97 -10.28 12.30
C PRO A 146 -8.20 -11.46 11.34
N ASN A 147 -8.20 -12.69 11.85
CA ASN A 147 -8.55 -13.90 11.09
C ASN A 147 -7.61 -14.31 9.95
N ILE A 148 -6.33 -13.91 9.99
CA ILE A 148 -5.32 -14.37 9.03
C ILE A 148 -5.29 -15.90 8.95
N ALA A 149 -5.10 -16.42 7.73
CA ALA A 149 -4.97 -17.84 7.45
C ALA A 149 -3.71 -18.12 6.63
N GLU A 150 -3.29 -19.38 6.58
CA GLU A 150 -2.23 -19.82 5.70
C GLU A 150 -2.61 -19.59 4.24
N ASN A 151 -1.62 -19.29 3.38
CA ASN A 151 -1.80 -19.00 1.97
C ASN A 151 -2.74 -17.81 1.65
N CYS A 152 -3.07 -16.95 2.61
CA CYS A 152 -3.80 -15.72 2.34
C CYS A 152 -2.86 -14.60 1.87
N ILE A 153 -3.44 -13.53 1.33
CA ILE A 153 -2.72 -12.30 0.98
C ILE A 153 -3.29 -11.16 1.81
N ILE A 154 -2.43 -10.30 2.34
CA ILE A 154 -2.81 -9.08 3.05
C ILE A 154 -2.40 -7.86 2.26
N ASP A 155 -3.28 -6.87 2.19
CA ASP A 155 -3.02 -5.54 1.66
C ASP A 155 -3.15 -4.52 2.78
N ILE A 156 -2.14 -3.67 2.93
CA ILE A 156 -2.10 -2.67 4.00
C ILE A 156 -1.75 -1.33 3.42
N VAL A 157 -2.56 -0.33 3.74
CA VAL A 157 -2.41 1.04 3.26
C VAL A 157 -2.59 1.98 4.43
N TYR A 158 -1.76 3.01 4.52
CA TYR A 158 -1.92 4.10 5.47
C TYR A 158 -1.23 5.38 4.97
N GLU A 159 -1.58 6.51 5.58
CA GLU A 159 -0.97 7.81 5.33
C GLU A 159 -0.46 8.41 6.65
N ILE A 160 0.78 8.89 6.67
CA ILE A 160 1.39 9.62 7.80
C ILE A 160 1.53 11.09 7.42
N MET A 161 1.18 12.00 8.33
CA MET A 161 1.25 13.45 8.15
C MET A 161 1.63 14.23 9.40
#